data_AF-A0ABC8VDW5-F1
#
_entry.id   AF-A0ABC8VDW5-F1
#
_cell.length_a   1.000
_cell.length_b   1.000
_cell.length_c   1.000
_cell.angle_alpha   90.00
_cell.angle_beta   90.00
_cell.angle_gamma   90.00
#
_symmetry.space_group_name_H-M   'P 1'
#
loop_
_entity.id
_entity.type
_entity.pdbx_description
1 polymer ?
#
loop_
_entity_poly.entity_id
_entity_poly.type
_entity_poly.pdbx_seq_one_letter_code
_entity_poly.pdbx_strand_id
1 'polypeptide(L)'
;MAVAVAMAAAVFPGYAPPLPTTTFNITPTTHLAPFTLRLRVRPRRAAAAAAATTLREVCAGRVPDHVLQRAEEVGYVMPTEVQEQSLPLLLSGQDCVLHAQTGSGKTLAYLLSVFSTIDFNRSSVQALVVVPTRELGIQVTKVARLLAAKACTVMALLDGGMLKRQKSWVKAEPPAVIVATVPSLCQMVERRAFTLQSIRVLVIDEVDFIFGSSKQVSSLRKILTSYSAAASRQTIFASASIPQHNRFLHDCIQHKWTKSDVVHVHVNPVHPMPSHLCHKYVICTKKERLHVLLSLLERDAPKSAIIFVAEQSERSKKAGNPPSTSVIVELLRNSYKGSLDVLLLEEDMNFNARAASFSEVKGRGFMLVSTDIASRGFDLPQTSHIYNFDLPKTATDYLHRAGRTGREPFSRLECSVTTLITEDEHFVLQRFQNELKFHCEELHLESMFTLTS
;
A
#
# COMPACT_ATOMS: atom_id res chain seq x y z
N MET A 1 5.68 29.94 -3.61
CA MET A 1 6.65 30.48 -4.57
C MET A 1 6.97 29.39 -5.56
N ALA A 2 6.57 29.58 -6.81
CA ALA A 2 6.76 28.62 -7.89
C ALA A 2 8.11 28.87 -8.57
N VAL A 3 8.85 27.80 -8.88
CA VAL A 3 9.93 27.85 -9.86
C VAL A 3 9.74 26.66 -10.79
N ALA A 4 9.46 26.99 -12.05
CA ALA A 4 9.40 26.08 -13.20
C ALA A 4 10.68 26.28 -14.03
N VAL A 5 11.32 25.19 -14.48
CA VAL A 5 12.36 25.17 -15.53
C VAL A 5 12.30 23.77 -16.17
N ALA A 6 11.66 23.62 -17.34
CA ALA A 6 12.18 23.72 -18.71
C ALA A 6 13.14 22.59 -19.12
N MET A 7 12.64 21.72 -20.02
CA MET A 7 13.40 20.71 -20.77
C MET A 7 14.31 21.36 -21.82
N ALA A 8 15.53 20.85 -21.95
CA ALA A 8 16.33 21.01 -23.15
C ALA A 8 17.00 19.66 -23.49
N ALA A 9 16.75 19.19 -24.72
CA ALA A 9 17.37 18.02 -25.31
C ALA A 9 18.82 18.32 -25.69
N ALA A 10 19.74 17.45 -25.28
CA ALA A 10 21.12 17.45 -25.77
C ALA A 10 21.41 16.10 -26.43
N VAL A 11 21.52 16.14 -27.76
CA VAL A 11 22.08 15.09 -28.60
C VAL A 11 23.61 15.24 -28.58
N PHE A 12 24.35 14.17 -28.31
CA PHE A 12 25.76 14.09 -28.67
C PHE A 12 26.12 12.70 -29.25
N PRO A 13 27.04 12.61 -30.23
CA PRO A 13 27.27 11.41 -31.02
C PRO A 13 28.51 10.61 -30.59
N GLY A 14 28.48 9.30 -30.90
CA GLY A 14 29.63 8.54 -31.42
C GLY A 14 30.69 8.02 -30.44
N TYR A 15 30.75 6.69 -30.27
CA TYR A 15 31.81 5.82 -30.83
C TYR A 15 31.74 4.43 -30.14
N ALA A 16 31.56 3.37 -30.92
CA ALA A 16 31.77 1.98 -30.48
C ALA A 16 32.58 1.25 -31.57
N PRO A 17 33.63 0.47 -31.23
CA PRO A 17 34.45 -0.23 -32.21
C PRO A 17 33.82 -1.59 -32.60
N PRO A 18 34.15 -2.14 -33.78
CA PRO A 18 33.49 -3.34 -34.30
C PRO A 18 34.14 -4.64 -33.78
N LEU A 19 33.32 -5.68 -33.60
CA LEU A 19 33.76 -7.06 -33.37
C LEU A 19 34.02 -7.78 -34.71
N PRO A 20 34.99 -8.71 -34.78
CA PRO A 20 35.34 -9.38 -36.03
C PRO A 20 34.43 -10.57 -36.33
N THR A 21 34.05 -10.67 -37.62
CA THR A 21 33.34 -11.79 -38.23
C THR A 21 34.31 -12.91 -38.64
N THR A 22 34.16 -14.11 -38.08
CA THR A 22 34.77 -15.33 -38.59
C THR A 22 33.76 -16.13 -39.42
N THR A 23 34.05 -16.26 -40.70
CA THR A 23 33.34 -17.13 -41.66
C THR A 23 33.90 -18.54 -41.61
N PHE A 24 33.05 -19.55 -41.41
CA PHE A 24 33.37 -20.95 -41.71
C PHE A 24 32.47 -21.47 -42.83
N ASN A 25 33.11 -21.95 -43.90
CA ASN A 25 32.50 -22.63 -45.04
C ASN A 25 32.26 -24.11 -44.69
N ILE A 26 31.07 -24.64 -45.00
CA ILE A 26 30.80 -26.08 -45.04
C ILE A 26 30.00 -26.40 -46.33
N THR A 27 30.53 -27.33 -47.12
CA THR A 27 29.93 -27.93 -48.33
C THR A 27 28.80 -28.92 -47.99
N PRO A 28 27.84 -29.18 -48.91
CA PRO A 28 26.60 -29.86 -48.58
C PRO A 28 26.66 -31.37 -48.82
N THR A 29 26.11 -32.15 -47.88
CA THR A 29 25.62 -33.51 -48.13
C THR A 29 24.27 -33.73 -47.45
N THR A 30 23.51 -34.61 -48.08
CA THR A 30 22.05 -34.69 -48.14
C THR A 30 21.38 -35.52 -47.03
N HIS A 31 20.11 -35.17 -46.78
CA HIS A 31 19.01 -35.94 -46.18
C HIS A 31 19.02 -36.20 -44.65
N LEU A 32 18.13 -35.48 -43.96
CA LEU A 32 16.96 -36.02 -43.22
C LEU A 32 16.16 -34.84 -42.64
N ALA A 33 14.87 -34.73 -42.99
CA ALA A 33 13.97 -33.71 -42.42
C ALA A 33 13.56 -34.10 -40.99
N PRO A 34 13.41 -33.11 -40.09
CA PRO A 34 12.05 -32.89 -39.58
C PRO A 34 11.68 -31.41 -39.38
N PHE A 35 10.39 -31.15 -39.57
CA PHE A 35 9.57 -30.00 -39.13
C PHE A 35 10.28 -28.88 -38.35
N THR A 36 10.39 -27.69 -38.97
CA THR A 36 10.61 -26.42 -38.27
C THR A 36 9.42 -25.48 -38.49
N LEU A 37 8.74 -25.16 -37.40
CA LEU A 37 7.65 -24.19 -37.34
C LEU A 37 8.24 -22.79 -37.58
N ARG A 38 7.89 -22.15 -38.71
CA ARG A 38 8.35 -20.79 -39.06
C ARG A 38 7.77 -19.75 -38.08
N LEU A 39 8.59 -19.28 -37.14
CA LEU A 39 8.32 -18.02 -36.43
C LEU A 39 8.71 -16.84 -37.35
N ARG A 40 7.70 -16.25 -38.02
CA ARG A 40 7.83 -14.96 -38.69
C ARG A 40 7.98 -13.86 -37.63
N VAL A 41 9.21 -13.44 -37.36
CA VAL A 41 9.47 -12.20 -36.61
C VAL A 41 9.12 -11.03 -37.53
N ARG A 42 8.01 -10.34 -37.25
CA ARG A 42 7.71 -9.03 -37.87
C ARG A 42 8.64 -7.99 -37.25
N PRO A 43 9.30 -7.13 -38.04
CA PRO A 43 10.12 -6.07 -37.48
C PRO A 43 9.25 -5.09 -36.70
N ARG A 44 9.69 -4.78 -35.48
CA ARG A 44 9.08 -3.85 -34.54
C ARG A 44 9.04 -2.46 -35.18
N ARG A 45 7.87 -2.07 -35.69
CA ARG A 45 7.61 -0.71 -36.18
C ARG A 45 7.85 0.25 -35.03
N ALA A 46 8.72 1.24 -35.25
CA ALA A 46 9.01 2.32 -34.30
C ALA A 46 7.69 2.94 -33.82
N ALA A 47 7.45 2.89 -32.52
CA ALA A 47 6.27 3.50 -31.91
C ALA A 47 6.44 5.02 -31.98
N ALA A 48 5.60 5.67 -32.78
CA ALA A 48 5.36 7.10 -32.67
C ALA A 48 4.84 7.39 -31.26
N ALA A 49 5.39 8.41 -30.59
CA ALA A 49 4.93 8.88 -29.30
C ALA A 49 3.47 9.36 -29.44
N ALA A 50 2.52 8.53 -29.01
CA ALA A 50 1.14 8.96 -28.82
C ALA A 50 1.11 10.00 -27.70
N ALA A 51 0.41 11.12 -27.91
CA ALA A 51 0.19 12.13 -26.87
C ALA A 51 -0.44 11.45 -25.64
N ALA A 52 0.16 11.65 -24.46
CA ALA A 52 -0.32 11.04 -23.23
C ALA A 52 -1.70 11.63 -22.86
N THR A 53 -2.70 10.76 -22.74
CA THR A 53 -4.08 11.12 -22.41
C THR A 53 -4.16 11.60 -20.96
N THR A 54 -4.80 12.75 -20.73
CA THR A 54 -4.97 13.31 -19.38
C THR A 54 -6.03 12.56 -18.56
N LEU A 55 -5.98 12.70 -17.24
CA LEU A 55 -6.97 12.07 -16.34
C LEU A 55 -8.39 12.56 -16.65
N ARG A 56 -8.54 13.85 -16.97
CA ARG A 56 -9.81 14.45 -17.40
C ARG A 56 -10.34 13.81 -18.68
N GLU A 57 -9.49 13.58 -19.67
CA GLU A 57 -9.88 12.92 -20.93
C GLU A 57 -10.33 11.48 -20.70
N VAL A 58 -9.61 10.72 -19.85
CA VAL A 58 -9.99 9.35 -19.48
C VAL A 58 -11.35 9.30 -18.77
N CYS A 59 -11.66 10.30 -17.95
CA CYS A 59 -12.90 10.39 -17.19
C CYS A 59 -14.04 11.16 -17.88
N ALA A 60 -13.81 11.68 -19.08
CA ALA A 60 -14.72 12.60 -19.75
C ALA A 60 -16.12 12.01 -19.94
N GLY A 61 -17.15 12.79 -19.58
CA GLY A 61 -18.56 12.39 -19.70
C GLY A 61 -19.01 11.30 -18.73
N ARG A 62 -18.14 10.83 -17.82
CA ARG A 62 -18.46 9.81 -16.82
C ARG A 62 -18.34 10.34 -15.39
N VAL A 63 -17.31 11.13 -15.12
CA VAL A 63 -17.11 11.76 -13.82
C VAL A 63 -17.59 13.23 -13.90
N PRO A 64 -18.33 13.74 -12.89
CA PRO A 64 -18.76 15.13 -12.88
C PRO A 64 -17.60 16.13 -12.97
N ASP A 65 -17.78 17.20 -13.76
CA ASP A 65 -16.73 18.20 -14.01
C ASP A 65 -16.18 18.85 -12.75
N HIS A 66 -17.02 19.07 -11.74
CA HIS A 66 -16.57 19.66 -10.48
C HIS A 66 -15.58 18.75 -9.72
N VAL A 67 -15.72 17.42 -9.84
CA VAL A 67 -14.79 16.46 -9.24
C VAL A 67 -13.47 16.46 -10.01
N LEU A 68 -13.52 16.46 -11.34
CA LEU A 68 -12.34 16.50 -12.20
C LEU A 68 -11.56 17.81 -12.04
N GLN A 69 -12.27 18.94 -11.94
CA GLN A 69 -11.65 20.23 -11.66
C GLN A 69 -10.92 20.22 -10.32
N ARG A 70 -11.53 19.67 -9.24
CA ARG A 70 -10.85 19.53 -7.94
C ARG A 70 -9.66 18.61 -8.01
N ALA A 71 -9.72 17.53 -8.78
CA ALA A 71 -8.59 16.64 -8.98
C ALA A 71 -7.41 17.37 -9.63
N GLU A 72 -7.65 18.15 -10.68
CA GLU A 72 -6.62 18.94 -11.39
C GLU A 72 -6.02 20.04 -10.51
N GLU A 73 -6.85 20.79 -9.76
CA GLU A 73 -6.40 21.85 -8.85
C GLU A 73 -5.43 21.34 -7.77
N VAL A 74 -5.56 20.07 -7.41
CA VAL A 74 -4.71 19.40 -6.40
C VAL A 74 -3.52 18.67 -7.05
N GLY A 75 -3.42 18.72 -8.38
CA GLY A 75 -2.28 18.23 -9.16
C GLY A 75 -2.47 16.85 -9.79
N TYR A 76 -3.67 16.26 -9.74
CA TYR A 76 -3.98 15.00 -10.42
C TYR A 76 -4.30 15.23 -11.90
N VAL A 77 -3.26 15.51 -12.69
CA VAL A 77 -3.40 15.84 -14.12
C VAL A 77 -3.21 14.62 -15.01
N MET A 78 -2.10 13.90 -14.82
CA MET A 78 -1.78 12.70 -15.60
C MET A 78 -2.18 11.44 -14.85
N PRO A 79 -2.86 10.48 -15.50
CA PRO A 79 -3.18 9.22 -14.87
C PRO A 79 -1.89 8.42 -14.65
N THR A 80 -1.83 7.72 -13.52
CA THR A 80 -0.83 6.67 -13.28
C THR A 80 -1.16 5.43 -14.11
N GLU A 81 -0.19 4.53 -14.31
CA GLU A 81 -0.39 3.30 -15.07
C GLU A 81 -1.59 2.46 -14.58
N VAL A 82 -1.78 2.34 -13.25
CA VAL A 82 -2.95 1.63 -12.69
C VAL A 82 -4.26 2.36 -12.98
N GLN A 83 -4.25 3.70 -13.02
CA GLN A 83 -5.44 4.50 -13.36
C GLN A 83 -5.76 4.38 -14.85
N GLU A 84 -4.78 4.44 -15.74
CA GLU A 84 -4.99 4.25 -17.19
C GLU A 84 -5.62 2.90 -17.50
N GLN A 85 -5.12 1.83 -16.88
CA GLN A 85 -5.61 0.47 -17.13
C GLN A 85 -6.96 0.19 -16.44
N SER A 86 -7.23 0.78 -15.27
CA SER A 86 -8.43 0.46 -14.48
C SER A 86 -9.61 1.39 -14.73
N LEU A 87 -9.41 2.69 -14.96
CA LEU A 87 -10.50 3.66 -15.07
C LEU A 87 -11.53 3.32 -16.14
N PRO A 88 -11.17 2.88 -17.36
CA PRO A 88 -12.17 2.50 -18.37
C PRO A 88 -13.10 1.38 -17.89
N LEU A 89 -12.56 0.40 -17.18
CA LEU A 89 -13.30 -0.74 -16.61
C LEU A 89 -14.17 -0.28 -15.42
N LEU A 90 -13.57 0.48 -14.51
CA LEU A 90 -14.24 1.00 -13.31
C LEU A 90 -15.43 1.91 -13.68
N LEU A 91 -15.23 2.86 -14.60
CA LEU A 91 -16.27 3.80 -15.04
C LEU A 91 -17.39 3.13 -15.86
N SER A 92 -17.17 1.91 -16.35
CA SER A 92 -18.21 1.09 -16.98
C SER A 92 -19.11 0.35 -15.98
N GLY A 93 -18.77 0.37 -14.68
CA GLY A 93 -19.50 -0.36 -13.63
C GLY A 93 -19.07 -1.82 -13.46
N GLN A 94 -17.96 -2.23 -14.07
CA GLN A 94 -17.44 -3.59 -13.99
C GLN A 94 -16.81 -3.85 -12.61
N ASP A 95 -17.05 -5.04 -12.06
CA ASP A 95 -16.39 -5.47 -10.83
C ASP A 95 -14.89 -5.68 -11.10
N CYS A 96 -14.03 -5.19 -10.20
CA CYS A 96 -12.59 -5.17 -10.43
C CYS A 96 -11.80 -5.63 -9.20
N VAL A 97 -10.69 -6.33 -9.43
CA VAL A 97 -9.59 -6.51 -8.48
C VAL A 97 -8.42 -5.67 -8.97
N LEU A 98 -8.13 -4.57 -8.29
CA LEU A 98 -7.02 -3.66 -8.54
C LEU A 98 -5.80 -4.11 -7.75
N HIS A 99 -4.82 -4.67 -8.45
CA HIS A 99 -3.59 -5.19 -7.90
C HIS A 99 -2.40 -4.39 -8.44
N ALA A 100 -1.85 -3.52 -7.60
CA ALA A 100 -0.71 -2.67 -7.96
C ALA A 100 -0.02 -2.18 -6.69
N GLN A 101 1.28 -1.88 -6.73
CA GLN A 101 2.07 -1.46 -5.56
C GLN A 101 1.47 -0.30 -4.75
N THR A 102 1.89 -0.13 -3.50
CA THR A 102 1.52 1.02 -2.68
C THR A 102 1.99 2.33 -3.34
N GLY A 103 1.18 3.38 -3.27
CA GLY A 103 1.48 4.65 -3.95
C GLY A 103 1.18 4.69 -5.44
N SER A 104 0.74 3.58 -6.06
CA SER A 104 0.38 3.55 -7.48
C SER A 104 -0.85 4.37 -7.88
N GLY A 105 -1.64 4.88 -6.94
CA GLY A 105 -2.82 5.70 -7.25
C GLY A 105 -4.18 4.98 -7.27
N LYS A 106 -4.25 3.73 -6.74
CA LYS A 106 -5.51 2.95 -6.62
C LYS A 106 -6.65 3.71 -5.93
N THR A 107 -6.35 4.46 -4.87
CA THR A 107 -7.33 5.25 -4.11
C THR A 107 -8.07 6.26 -4.98
N LEU A 108 -7.34 7.01 -5.80
CA LEU A 108 -7.97 7.96 -6.71
C LEU A 108 -8.82 7.23 -7.78
N ALA A 109 -8.33 6.10 -8.30
CA ALA A 109 -9.06 5.33 -9.32
C ALA A 109 -10.46 4.89 -8.84
N TYR A 110 -10.55 4.25 -7.66
CA TYR A 110 -11.84 3.81 -7.15
C TYR A 110 -12.72 4.97 -6.67
N LEU A 111 -12.14 6.08 -6.18
CA LEU A 111 -12.93 7.25 -5.76
C LEU A 111 -13.56 7.95 -6.96
N LEU A 112 -12.86 8.05 -8.10
CA LEU A 112 -13.44 8.56 -9.35
C LEU A 112 -14.60 7.67 -9.82
N SER A 113 -14.48 6.35 -9.72
CA SER A 113 -15.57 5.39 -9.98
C SER A 113 -16.76 5.55 -9.03
N VAL A 114 -16.51 5.89 -7.77
CA VAL A 114 -17.57 6.23 -6.81
C VAL A 114 -18.30 7.49 -7.26
N PHE A 115 -17.57 8.57 -7.54
CA PHE A 115 -18.16 9.85 -7.91
C PHE A 115 -18.83 9.86 -9.29
N SER A 116 -18.47 8.95 -10.21
CA SER A 116 -19.18 8.77 -11.48
C SER A 116 -20.56 8.12 -11.32
N THR A 117 -20.82 7.46 -10.19
CA THR A 117 -21.97 6.55 -10.03
C THR A 117 -23.02 7.07 -9.05
N ILE A 118 -22.60 7.84 -8.05
CA ILE A 118 -23.51 8.38 -7.02
C ILE A 118 -24.35 9.54 -7.57
N ASP A 119 -25.57 9.66 -7.04
CA ASP A 119 -26.41 10.84 -7.22
C ASP A 119 -26.16 11.83 -6.07
N PHE A 120 -25.57 12.99 -6.37
CA PHE A 120 -25.20 14.02 -5.40
C PHE A 120 -26.41 14.68 -4.73
N ASN A 121 -27.60 14.60 -5.33
CA ASN A 121 -28.82 15.20 -4.80
C ASN A 121 -29.61 14.24 -3.90
N ARG A 122 -29.20 12.96 -3.84
CA ARG A 122 -29.91 11.93 -3.09
C ARG A 122 -29.29 11.70 -1.71
N SER A 123 -30.08 11.96 -0.67
CA SER A 123 -29.70 11.68 0.71
C SER A 123 -29.86 10.19 1.06
N SER A 124 -28.86 9.39 0.69
CA SER A 124 -28.78 7.95 0.99
C SER A 124 -27.34 7.46 0.87
N VAL A 125 -27.00 6.41 1.61
CA VAL A 125 -25.68 5.73 1.47
C VAL A 125 -25.61 5.02 0.12
N GLN A 126 -24.80 5.56 -0.80
CA GLN A 126 -24.65 5.08 -2.17
C GLN A 126 -23.29 4.45 -2.44
N ALA A 127 -22.26 4.81 -1.66
CA ALA A 127 -20.96 4.17 -1.75
C ALA A 127 -20.40 3.85 -0.38
N LEU A 128 -19.73 2.70 -0.30
CA LEU A 128 -19.06 2.23 0.90
C LEU A 128 -17.62 1.86 0.58
N VAL A 129 -16.67 2.45 1.29
CA VAL A 129 -15.26 2.10 1.24
C VAL A 129 -14.86 1.47 2.56
N VAL A 130 -14.56 0.17 2.53
CA VAL A 130 -14.11 -0.60 3.68
C VAL A 130 -12.59 -0.60 3.71
N VAL A 131 -12.03 -0.23 4.85
CA VAL A 131 -10.58 -0.16 5.08
C VAL A 131 -10.19 -1.02 6.28
N PRO A 132 -8.95 -1.55 6.33
CA PRO A 132 -8.48 -2.36 7.45
C PRO A 132 -8.23 -1.56 8.73
N THR A 133 -7.64 -0.38 8.59
CA THR A 133 -7.17 0.45 9.70
C THR A 133 -7.88 1.79 9.70
N ARG A 134 -7.95 2.37 10.89
CA ARG A 134 -8.54 3.69 11.10
C ARG A 134 -7.73 4.76 10.36
N GLU A 135 -6.42 4.61 10.34
CA GLU A 135 -5.46 5.50 9.72
C GLU A 135 -5.67 5.57 8.21
N LEU A 136 -5.76 4.41 7.55
CA LEU A 136 -6.09 4.35 6.13
C LEU A 136 -7.44 5.02 5.86
N GLY A 137 -8.43 4.75 6.73
CA GLY A 137 -9.75 5.37 6.61
C GLY A 137 -9.72 6.89 6.68
N ILE A 138 -8.88 7.48 7.52
CA ILE A 138 -8.71 8.94 7.61
C ILE A 138 -8.12 9.47 6.29
N GLN A 139 -7.09 8.82 5.76
CA GLN A 139 -6.47 9.20 4.49
C GLN A 139 -7.48 9.16 3.34
N VAL A 140 -8.18 8.03 3.20
CA VAL A 140 -9.19 7.84 2.15
C VAL A 140 -10.32 8.85 2.31
N THR A 141 -10.79 9.11 3.54
CA THR A 141 -11.82 10.12 3.81
C THR A 141 -11.35 11.52 3.41
N LYS A 142 -10.08 11.87 3.68
CA LYS A 142 -9.51 13.17 3.30
C LYS A 142 -9.53 13.36 1.79
N VAL A 143 -9.09 12.36 1.03
CA VAL A 143 -9.10 12.40 -0.45
C VAL A 143 -10.55 12.46 -0.95
N ALA A 144 -11.45 11.63 -0.42
CA ALA A 144 -12.86 11.63 -0.80
C ALA A 144 -13.54 12.98 -0.53
N ARG A 145 -13.29 13.62 0.62
CA ARG A 145 -13.82 14.96 0.94
C ARG A 145 -13.23 16.05 0.06
N LEU A 146 -11.94 15.94 -0.27
CA LEU A 146 -11.26 16.87 -1.16
C LEU A 146 -11.88 16.84 -2.56
N LEU A 147 -12.13 15.65 -3.10
CA LEU A 147 -12.78 15.46 -4.40
C LEU A 147 -14.26 15.86 -4.40
N ALA A 148 -15.00 15.47 -3.35
CA ALA A 148 -16.41 15.84 -3.20
C ALA A 148 -16.61 17.35 -2.99
N ALA A 149 -15.61 18.04 -2.41
CA ALA A 149 -15.69 19.42 -1.95
C ALA A 149 -16.94 19.69 -1.10
N LYS A 150 -17.99 20.29 -1.69
CA LYS A 150 -19.30 20.54 -1.06
C LYS A 150 -20.46 19.87 -1.78
N ALA A 151 -20.19 19.05 -2.79
CA ALA A 151 -21.21 18.45 -3.64
C ALA A 151 -21.96 17.30 -2.95
N CYS A 152 -21.29 16.55 -2.06
CA CYS A 152 -21.94 15.51 -1.26
C CYS A 152 -21.26 15.32 0.09
N THR A 153 -21.98 14.65 0.99
CA THR A 153 -21.51 14.31 2.35
C THR A 153 -20.69 13.01 2.36
N VAL A 154 -19.48 13.10 2.90
CA VAL A 154 -18.57 11.95 3.12
C VAL A 154 -18.34 11.74 4.62
N MET A 155 -18.74 10.57 5.12
CA MET A 155 -18.65 10.22 6.53
C MET A 155 -17.59 9.14 6.79
N ALA A 156 -16.81 9.34 7.85
CA ALA A 156 -15.86 8.36 8.36
C ALA A 156 -16.45 7.62 9.57
N LEU A 157 -16.50 6.30 9.51
CA LEU A 157 -16.91 5.39 10.59
C LEU A 157 -15.73 4.51 10.99
N LEU A 158 -14.75 5.10 11.66
CA LEU A 158 -13.43 4.49 11.86
C LEU A 158 -13.19 3.99 13.28
N ASP A 159 -14.02 4.43 14.24
CA ASP A 159 -14.01 4.01 15.64
C ASP A 159 -15.45 3.80 16.14
N GLY A 160 -15.67 2.82 17.01
CA GLY A 160 -16.94 2.58 17.71
C GLY A 160 -17.31 3.66 18.76
N GLY A 161 -16.57 4.76 18.80
CA GLY A 161 -16.62 5.80 19.84
C GLY A 161 -17.14 7.15 19.34
N MET A 162 -18.38 7.21 18.85
CA MET A 162 -19.30 8.38 18.97
C MET A 162 -20.69 8.06 18.38
N LEU A 163 -21.15 6.83 18.66
CA LEU A 163 -22.31 6.23 17.99
C LEU A 163 -23.61 7.02 18.17
N LYS A 164 -23.80 7.78 19.25
CA LYS A 164 -25.03 8.56 19.44
C LYS A 164 -25.13 9.75 18.48
N ARG A 165 -24.10 10.59 18.42
CA ARG A 165 -24.08 11.78 17.54
C ARG A 165 -24.01 11.37 16.07
N GLN A 166 -23.19 10.38 15.74
CA GLN A 166 -23.11 9.83 14.38
C GLN A 166 -24.44 9.20 13.94
N LYS A 167 -25.10 8.41 14.80
CA LYS A 167 -26.42 7.83 14.48
C LYS A 167 -27.49 8.89 14.26
N SER A 168 -27.51 9.96 15.06
CA SER A 168 -28.45 11.06 14.86
C SER A 168 -28.21 11.77 13.52
N TRP A 169 -26.95 12.02 13.18
CA TRP A 169 -26.56 12.64 11.91
C TRP A 169 -26.92 11.77 10.71
N VAL A 170 -26.54 10.48 10.74
CA VAL A 170 -26.85 9.54 9.65
C VAL A 170 -28.36 9.38 9.43
N LYS A 171 -29.17 9.49 10.49
CA LYS A 171 -30.63 9.45 10.37
C LYS A 171 -31.24 10.74 9.83
N ALA A 172 -30.70 11.89 10.20
CA ALA A 172 -31.21 13.19 9.76
C ALA A 172 -30.79 13.49 8.31
N GLU A 173 -29.54 13.20 7.98
CA GLU A 173 -28.94 13.46 6.68
C GLU A 173 -27.95 12.33 6.33
N PRO A 174 -28.45 11.21 5.77
CA PRO A 174 -27.61 10.10 5.36
C PRO A 174 -26.45 10.54 4.44
N PRO A 175 -25.19 10.15 4.74
CA PRO A 175 -24.07 10.49 3.89
C PRO A 175 -24.13 9.74 2.56
N ALA A 176 -23.73 10.38 1.46
CA ALA A 176 -23.63 9.72 0.15
C ALA A 176 -22.53 8.65 0.13
N VAL A 177 -21.39 8.94 0.78
CA VAL A 177 -20.22 8.06 0.86
C VAL A 177 -19.86 7.79 2.31
N ILE A 178 -19.67 6.51 2.64
CA ILE A 178 -19.13 6.07 3.94
C ILE A 178 -17.76 5.44 3.73
N VAL A 179 -16.77 5.87 4.52
CA VAL A 179 -15.49 5.18 4.68
C VAL A 179 -15.45 4.57 6.07
N ALA A 180 -15.25 3.26 6.20
CA ALA A 180 -15.42 2.56 7.47
C ALA A 180 -14.43 1.43 7.69
N THR A 181 -14.05 1.20 8.95
CA THR A 181 -13.41 -0.05 9.35
C THR A 181 -14.46 -1.15 9.46
N VAL A 182 -14.07 -2.41 9.21
CA VAL A 182 -14.99 -3.57 9.28
C VAL A 182 -15.77 -3.62 10.61
N PRO A 183 -15.15 -3.49 11.80
CA PRO A 183 -15.87 -3.57 13.06
C PRO A 183 -16.90 -2.44 13.25
N SER A 184 -16.52 -1.19 12.93
CA SER A 184 -17.40 -0.03 13.07
C SER A 184 -18.59 -0.08 12.11
N LEU A 185 -18.37 -0.54 10.87
CA LEU A 185 -19.44 -0.75 9.90
C LEU A 185 -20.44 -1.80 10.38
N CYS A 186 -19.96 -2.99 10.76
CA CYS A 186 -20.81 -4.07 11.24
C CYS A 186 -21.65 -3.62 12.44
N GLN A 187 -21.04 -2.96 13.42
CA GLN A 187 -21.75 -2.43 14.58
C GLN A 187 -22.87 -1.47 14.19
N MET A 188 -22.64 -0.61 13.19
CA MET A 188 -23.65 0.36 12.77
C MET A 188 -24.81 -0.24 11.99
N VAL A 189 -24.51 -1.23 11.14
CA VAL A 189 -25.52 -1.99 10.39
C VAL A 189 -26.36 -2.85 11.33
N GLU A 190 -25.72 -3.59 12.25
CA GLU A 190 -26.40 -4.45 13.23
C GLU A 190 -27.31 -3.64 14.17
N ARG A 191 -26.92 -2.42 14.53
CA ARG A 191 -27.73 -1.48 15.32
C ARG A 191 -28.78 -0.72 14.51
N ARG A 192 -28.95 -1.05 13.22
CA ARG A 192 -29.88 -0.42 12.27
C ARG A 192 -29.77 1.11 12.28
N ALA A 193 -28.54 1.64 12.29
CA ALA A 193 -28.35 3.10 12.21
C ALA A 193 -28.58 3.63 10.80
N PHE A 194 -28.29 2.82 9.78
CA PHE A 194 -28.60 3.07 8.38
C PHE A 194 -28.80 1.75 7.62
N THR A 195 -29.28 1.86 6.39
CA THR A 195 -29.46 0.74 5.46
C THR A 195 -28.43 0.82 4.34
N LEU A 196 -28.02 -0.35 3.82
CA LEU A 196 -27.11 -0.48 2.68
C LEU A 196 -27.81 -0.78 1.36
N GLN A 197 -29.15 -0.74 1.33
CA GLN A 197 -29.96 -1.07 0.15
C GLN A 197 -29.71 -0.16 -1.07
N SER A 198 -29.22 1.07 -0.86
CA SER A 198 -28.94 2.02 -1.93
C SER A 198 -27.48 2.04 -2.38
N ILE A 199 -26.62 1.15 -1.84
CA ILE A 199 -25.23 1.04 -2.29
C ILE A 199 -25.20 0.67 -3.77
N ARG A 200 -24.48 1.49 -4.54
CA ARG A 200 -24.12 1.26 -5.94
C ARG A 200 -22.66 0.81 -6.10
N VAL A 201 -21.77 1.21 -5.18
CA VAL A 201 -20.34 0.87 -5.23
C VAL A 201 -19.85 0.43 -3.85
N LEU A 202 -19.26 -0.76 -3.77
CA LEU A 202 -18.54 -1.25 -2.59
C LEU A 202 -17.05 -1.41 -2.93
N VAL A 203 -16.21 -0.72 -2.19
CA VAL A 203 -14.76 -0.83 -2.27
C VAL A 203 -14.23 -1.53 -1.02
N ILE A 204 -13.35 -2.51 -1.18
CA ILE A 204 -12.56 -3.11 -0.10
C ILE A 204 -11.10 -2.81 -0.38
N ASP A 205 -10.51 -1.91 0.42
CA ASP A 205 -9.11 -1.48 0.28
C ASP A 205 -8.19 -2.31 1.19
N GLU A 206 -6.92 -2.47 0.80
CA GLU A 206 -5.92 -3.30 1.48
C GLU A 206 -6.44 -4.70 1.88
N VAL A 207 -6.95 -5.42 0.88
CA VAL A 207 -7.55 -6.76 1.03
C VAL A 207 -6.60 -7.74 1.71
N ASP A 208 -5.33 -7.72 1.36
CA ASP A 208 -4.30 -8.57 1.96
C ASP A 208 -4.24 -8.44 3.48
N PHE A 209 -4.38 -7.23 4.02
CA PHE A 209 -4.43 -7.04 5.47
C PHE A 209 -5.69 -7.62 6.09
N ILE A 210 -6.86 -7.31 5.52
CA ILE A 210 -8.15 -7.75 6.06
C ILE A 210 -8.21 -9.28 6.08
N PHE A 211 -7.68 -9.94 5.04
CA PHE A 211 -7.63 -11.39 4.95
C PHE A 211 -6.54 -12.05 5.81
N GLY A 212 -5.53 -11.30 6.27
CA GLY A 212 -4.56 -11.75 7.26
C GLY A 212 -5.16 -11.94 8.67
N SER A 213 -6.32 -11.32 8.96
CA SER A 213 -7.00 -11.41 10.25
C SER A 213 -8.27 -12.26 10.19
N SER A 214 -8.23 -13.47 10.76
CA SER A 214 -9.37 -14.41 10.78
C SER A 214 -10.66 -13.80 11.34
N LYS A 215 -10.55 -12.90 12.33
CA LYS A 215 -11.68 -12.18 12.93
C LYS A 215 -12.34 -11.23 11.93
N GLN A 216 -11.55 -10.47 11.18
CA GLN A 216 -12.07 -9.49 10.21
C GLN A 216 -12.71 -10.17 9.00
N VAL A 217 -12.16 -11.29 8.54
CA VAL A 217 -12.68 -12.06 7.39
C VAL A 217 -14.15 -12.47 7.59
N SER A 218 -14.51 -12.96 8.78
CA SER A 218 -15.89 -13.39 9.05
C SER A 218 -16.91 -12.25 8.93
N SER A 219 -16.56 -11.08 9.45
CA SER A 219 -17.37 -9.86 9.38
C SER A 219 -17.41 -9.27 7.97
N LEU A 220 -16.28 -9.29 7.25
CA LEU A 220 -16.22 -8.86 5.86
C LEU A 220 -17.14 -9.72 4.97
N ARG A 221 -17.16 -11.04 5.17
CA ARG A 221 -18.07 -11.93 4.44
C ARG A 221 -19.55 -11.54 4.63
N LYS A 222 -19.95 -11.12 5.84
CA LYS A 222 -21.32 -10.61 6.08
C LYS A 222 -21.60 -9.34 5.28
N ILE A 223 -20.65 -8.41 5.21
CA ILE A 223 -20.78 -7.18 4.41
C ILE A 223 -20.94 -7.50 2.92
N LEU A 224 -20.11 -8.41 2.41
CA LEU A 224 -20.06 -8.78 0.99
C LEU A 224 -21.30 -9.56 0.52
N THR A 225 -21.98 -10.29 1.42
CA THR A 225 -23.06 -11.22 1.06
C THR A 225 -24.40 -10.91 1.72
N SER A 226 -24.41 -10.65 3.02
CA SER A 226 -25.64 -10.52 3.82
C SER A 226 -26.17 -9.08 3.86
N TYR A 227 -25.27 -8.09 3.89
CA TYR A 227 -25.66 -6.68 3.99
C TYR A 227 -25.73 -5.97 2.65
N SER A 228 -25.08 -6.51 1.61
CA SER A 228 -25.13 -5.99 0.25
C SER A 228 -25.08 -7.15 -0.74
N ALA A 229 -25.95 -7.12 -1.75
CA ALA A 229 -25.98 -8.16 -2.78
C ALA A 229 -25.07 -7.75 -3.94
N ALA A 230 -24.16 -8.64 -4.38
CA ALA A 230 -23.24 -8.33 -5.49
C ALA A 230 -23.97 -7.98 -6.81
N ALA A 231 -25.16 -8.51 -7.03
CA ALA A 231 -25.96 -8.22 -8.22
C ALA A 231 -26.46 -6.76 -8.29
N SER A 232 -26.53 -6.04 -7.17
CA SER A 232 -27.11 -4.69 -7.10
C SER A 232 -26.05 -3.57 -7.02
N ARG A 233 -24.76 -3.91 -7.09
CA ARG A 233 -23.65 -2.95 -6.94
C ARG A 233 -22.44 -3.33 -7.79
N GLN A 234 -21.52 -2.39 -7.95
CA GLN A 234 -20.15 -2.65 -8.37
C GLN A 234 -19.32 -3.05 -7.15
N THR A 235 -18.45 -4.05 -7.32
CA THR A 235 -17.45 -4.46 -6.30
C THR A 235 -16.05 -4.12 -6.77
N ILE A 236 -15.28 -3.41 -5.95
CA ILE A 236 -13.89 -3.09 -6.23
C ILE A 236 -13.03 -3.58 -5.07
N PHE A 237 -12.14 -4.52 -5.32
CA PHE A 237 -11.09 -4.92 -4.38
C PHE A 237 -9.81 -4.19 -4.75
N ALA A 238 -9.14 -3.55 -3.80
CA ALA A 238 -7.85 -2.90 -4.02
C ALA A 238 -6.80 -3.47 -3.07
N SER A 239 -5.64 -3.86 -3.60
CA SER A 239 -4.55 -4.39 -2.79
C SER A 239 -3.19 -4.11 -3.40
N ALA A 240 -2.17 -4.00 -2.56
CA ALA A 240 -0.78 -3.94 -3.01
C ALA A 240 -0.22 -5.31 -3.37
N SER A 241 -0.68 -6.35 -2.66
CA SER A 241 -0.28 -7.74 -2.85
C SER A 241 -1.52 -8.61 -2.76
N ILE A 242 -1.63 -9.63 -3.61
CA ILE A 242 -2.63 -10.69 -3.47
C ILE A 242 -1.94 -12.03 -3.74
N PRO A 243 -1.43 -12.72 -2.70
CA PRO A 243 -0.92 -14.06 -2.84
C PRO A 243 -2.01 -14.97 -3.44
N GLN A 244 -1.64 -15.76 -4.46
CA GLN A 244 -2.58 -16.61 -5.20
C GLN A 244 -3.79 -15.85 -5.76
N HIS A 245 -3.57 -14.69 -6.38
CA HIS A 245 -4.64 -13.85 -6.97
C HIS A 245 -5.68 -14.62 -7.83
N ASN A 246 -5.28 -15.65 -8.58
CA ASN A 246 -6.23 -16.50 -9.32
C ASN A 246 -7.20 -17.26 -8.40
N ARG A 247 -6.70 -17.77 -7.27
CA ARG A 247 -7.54 -18.39 -6.24
C ARG A 247 -8.46 -17.37 -5.60
N PHE A 248 -7.94 -16.18 -5.31
CA PHE A 248 -8.75 -15.08 -4.77
C PHE A 248 -9.89 -14.68 -5.71
N LEU A 249 -9.64 -14.57 -7.02
CA LEU A 249 -10.68 -14.31 -8.04
C LEU A 249 -11.73 -15.42 -8.07
N HIS A 250 -11.28 -16.68 -8.03
CA HIS A 250 -12.19 -17.82 -7.95
C HIS A 250 -13.08 -17.74 -6.70
N ASP A 251 -12.50 -17.44 -5.54
CA ASP A 251 -13.26 -17.30 -4.29
C ASP A 251 -14.24 -16.11 -4.35
N CYS A 252 -13.87 -14.99 -5.00
CA CYS A 252 -14.77 -13.85 -5.22
C CYS A 252 -16.04 -14.26 -5.98
N ILE A 253 -15.89 -15.04 -7.05
CA ILE A 253 -17.01 -15.52 -7.87
C ILE A 253 -17.79 -16.60 -7.12
N GLN A 254 -17.10 -17.62 -6.59
CA GLN A 254 -17.71 -18.77 -5.92
C GLN A 254 -18.56 -18.34 -4.71
N HIS A 255 -18.08 -17.36 -3.94
CA HIS A 255 -18.78 -16.86 -2.77
C HIS A 255 -19.70 -15.66 -3.07
N LYS A 256 -19.90 -15.31 -4.35
CA LYS A 256 -20.77 -14.21 -4.80
C LYS A 256 -20.41 -12.87 -4.17
N TRP A 257 -19.12 -12.60 -4.00
CA TRP A 257 -18.64 -11.29 -3.56
C TRP A 257 -18.68 -10.28 -4.70
N THR A 258 -18.49 -10.78 -5.93
CA THR A 258 -18.53 -10.04 -7.19
C THR A 258 -19.52 -10.68 -8.17
N LYS A 259 -19.76 -9.98 -9.28
CA LYS A 259 -20.30 -10.58 -10.51
C LYS A 259 -19.31 -11.59 -11.12
N SER A 260 -19.79 -12.44 -12.03
CA SER A 260 -19.00 -13.50 -12.66
C SER A 260 -17.95 -13.00 -13.66
N ASP A 261 -18.13 -11.78 -14.18
CA ASP A 261 -17.29 -11.10 -15.16
C ASP A 261 -16.29 -10.13 -14.52
N VAL A 262 -15.91 -10.38 -13.25
CA VAL A 262 -14.90 -9.61 -12.52
C VAL A 262 -13.56 -9.59 -13.27
N VAL A 263 -12.94 -8.41 -13.37
CA VAL A 263 -11.65 -8.24 -14.05
C VAL A 263 -10.53 -8.02 -13.04
N HIS A 264 -9.40 -8.68 -13.27
CA HIS A 264 -8.18 -8.48 -12.51
C HIS A 264 -7.25 -7.52 -13.26
N VAL A 265 -7.10 -6.31 -12.75
CA VAL A 265 -6.15 -5.33 -13.25
C VAL A 265 -4.87 -5.46 -12.42
N HIS A 266 -3.84 -6.07 -13.01
CA HIS A 266 -2.57 -6.34 -12.34
C HIS A 266 -1.43 -5.56 -13.00
N VAL A 267 -0.96 -4.52 -12.32
CA VAL A 267 0.07 -3.61 -12.83
C VAL A 267 1.41 -3.85 -12.13
N ASN A 268 2.48 -3.90 -12.93
CA ASN A 268 3.87 -4.10 -12.49
C ASN A 268 4.16 -5.37 -11.67
N PRO A 269 3.87 -6.58 -12.21
CA PRO A 269 4.17 -7.84 -11.53
C PRO A 269 5.68 -8.15 -11.40
N VAL A 270 6.56 -7.39 -12.08
CA VAL A 270 7.96 -7.76 -12.26
C VAL A 270 8.85 -7.27 -11.11
N HIS A 271 8.57 -6.11 -10.52
CA HIS A 271 9.36 -5.50 -9.46
C HIS A 271 8.44 -4.91 -8.37
N PRO A 272 8.09 -5.67 -7.33
CA PRO A 272 7.23 -5.15 -6.25
C PRO A 272 7.97 -4.16 -5.34
N MET A 273 9.31 -4.12 -5.39
CA MET A 273 10.17 -3.30 -4.53
C MET A 273 10.83 -2.16 -5.32
N PRO A 274 11.01 -0.97 -4.72
CA PRO A 274 11.78 0.10 -5.35
C PRO A 274 13.25 -0.31 -5.53
N SER A 275 13.80 -0.12 -6.74
CA SER A 275 15.16 -0.59 -7.10
C SER A 275 16.29 0.15 -6.38
N HIS A 276 16.04 1.35 -5.87
CA HIS A 276 17.01 2.17 -5.14
C HIS A 276 17.07 1.87 -3.64
N LEU A 277 16.24 0.95 -3.13
CA LEU A 277 16.20 0.64 -1.72
C LEU A 277 17.29 -0.37 -1.34
N CYS A 278 18.13 -0.02 -0.36
CA CYS A 278 19.17 -0.92 0.12
C CYS A 278 18.60 -1.83 1.22
N HIS A 279 18.59 -3.14 0.96
CA HIS A 279 18.13 -4.13 1.92
C HIS A 279 19.31 -4.80 2.60
N LYS A 280 19.27 -4.85 3.93
CA LYS A 280 20.34 -5.43 4.76
C LYS A 280 19.75 -6.37 5.81
N TYR A 281 20.54 -7.31 6.28
CA TYR A 281 20.18 -8.13 7.44
C TYR A 281 21.35 -8.35 8.39
N VAL A 282 21.01 -8.63 9.65
CA VAL A 282 21.97 -8.98 10.70
C VAL A 282 21.51 -10.27 11.34
N ILE A 283 22.38 -11.28 11.37
CA ILE A 283 22.15 -12.50 12.14
C ILE A 283 22.58 -12.22 13.58
N CYS A 284 21.66 -12.36 14.53
CA CYS A 284 21.93 -12.20 15.96
C CYS A 284 20.96 -13.03 16.80
N THR A 285 21.33 -13.34 18.04
CA THR A 285 20.42 -14.00 18.97
C THR A 285 19.36 -13.01 19.48
N LYS A 286 18.22 -13.54 19.95
CA LYS A 286 17.15 -12.70 20.52
C LYS A 286 17.62 -11.83 21.70
N LYS A 287 18.63 -12.27 22.45
CA LYS A 287 19.21 -11.52 23.58
C LYS A 287 20.05 -10.34 23.09
N GLU A 288 20.70 -10.47 21.94
CA GLU A 288 21.59 -9.45 21.37
C GLU A 288 20.84 -8.39 20.57
N ARG A 289 19.63 -8.70 20.06
CA ARG A 289 18.87 -7.80 19.16
C ARG A 289 18.79 -6.35 19.64
N LEU A 290 18.60 -6.11 20.94
CA LEU A 290 18.54 -4.76 21.50
C LEU A 290 19.86 -4.02 21.36
N HIS A 291 20.97 -4.69 21.66
CA HIS A 291 22.30 -4.11 21.54
C HIS A 291 22.66 -3.85 20.08
N VAL A 292 22.37 -4.82 19.20
CA VAL A 292 22.55 -4.70 17.75
C VAL A 292 21.75 -3.52 17.19
N LEU A 293 20.49 -3.35 17.60
CA LEU A 293 19.67 -2.21 17.20
C LEU A 293 20.31 -0.88 17.59
N LEU A 294 20.82 -0.74 18.82
CA LEU A 294 21.50 0.48 19.26
C LEU A 294 22.75 0.77 18.41
N SER A 295 23.60 -0.23 18.20
CA SER A 295 24.80 -0.09 17.36
C SER A 295 24.46 0.30 15.92
N LEU A 296 23.39 -0.27 15.35
CA LEU A 296 22.89 0.11 14.03
C LEU A 296 22.43 1.57 14.00
N LEU A 297 21.66 2.01 15.00
CA LEU A 297 21.17 3.40 15.08
C LEU A 297 22.30 4.42 15.24
N GLU A 298 23.36 4.07 15.98
CA GLU A 298 24.55 4.92 16.14
C GLU A 298 25.38 4.98 14.85
N ARG A 299 25.60 3.84 14.20
CA ARG A 299 26.37 3.74 12.95
C ARG A 299 25.67 4.41 11.78
N ASP A 300 24.38 4.13 11.60
CA ASP A 300 23.61 4.59 10.45
C ASP A 300 23.17 6.06 10.60
N ALA A 301 23.15 6.58 11.84
CA ALA A 301 22.75 7.96 12.20
C ALA A 301 21.50 8.46 11.41
N PRO A 302 20.36 7.76 11.51
CA PRO A 302 19.21 8.03 10.65
C PRO A 302 18.62 9.43 10.88
N LYS A 303 18.13 10.07 9.82
CA LYS A 303 17.38 11.33 9.92
C LYS A 303 15.96 11.12 10.46
N SER A 304 15.40 9.96 10.10
CA SER A 304 14.10 9.49 10.56
C SER A 304 14.01 7.98 10.37
N ALA A 305 13.43 7.27 11.34
CA ALA A 305 13.38 5.82 11.34
C ALA A 305 12.03 5.27 11.81
N ILE A 306 11.67 4.08 11.32
CA ILE A 306 10.62 3.24 11.91
C ILE A 306 11.26 1.93 12.37
N ILE A 307 10.99 1.54 13.60
CA ILE A 307 11.38 0.27 14.19
C ILE A 307 10.11 -0.59 14.31
N PHE A 308 10.04 -1.64 13.51
CA PHE A 308 8.94 -2.59 13.53
C PHE A 308 9.21 -3.74 14.50
N VAL A 309 8.28 -3.93 15.42
CA VAL A 309 8.32 -4.95 16.47
C VAL A 309 7.12 -5.88 16.29
N ALA A 310 7.31 -7.16 16.55
CA ALA A 310 6.23 -8.13 16.48
C ALA A 310 5.14 -7.81 17.51
N GLU A 311 3.89 -8.06 17.13
CA GLU A 311 2.75 -7.95 18.04
C GLU A 311 2.92 -8.88 19.24
N GLN A 312 2.50 -8.39 20.39
CA GLN A 312 2.46 -9.18 21.61
C GLN A 312 1.43 -10.31 21.46
N SER A 313 1.84 -11.54 21.80
CA SER A 313 0.92 -12.68 21.81
C SER A 313 -0.21 -12.50 22.83
N GLU A 314 -1.40 -13.02 22.52
CA GLU A 314 -2.56 -12.99 23.44
C GLU A 314 -2.27 -13.65 24.79
N ARG A 315 -1.41 -14.68 24.80
CA ARG A 315 -0.96 -15.32 26.04
C ARG A 315 -0.13 -14.35 26.89
N SER A 316 0.78 -13.61 26.26
CA SER A 316 1.62 -12.63 26.94
C SER A 316 0.80 -11.44 27.45
N LYS A 317 -0.21 -10.99 26.69
CA LYS A 317 -1.16 -9.95 27.13
C LYS A 317 -1.91 -10.39 28.39
N LYS A 318 -2.45 -11.61 28.39
CA LYS A 318 -3.17 -12.18 29.54
C LYS A 318 -2.28 -12.39 30.78
N ALA A 319 -0.99 -12.60 30.57
CA ALA A 319 0.00 -12.74 31.64
C ALA A 319 0.42 -11.38 32.25
N GLY A 320 -0.03 -10.25 31.71
CA GLY A 320 0.31 -8.91 32.21
C GLY A 320 1.73 -8.46 31.87
N ASN A 321 2.41 -9.12 30.93
CA ASN A 321 3.73 -8.69 30.47
C ASN A 321 3.62 -7.36 29.70
N PRO A 322 4.59 -6.44 29.84
CA PRO A 322 4.59 -5.22 29.04
C PRO A 322 4.70 -5.54 27.54
N PRO A 323 4.12 -4.72 26.66
CA PRO A 323 4.31 -4.85 25.22
C PRO A 323 5.80 -4.68 24.85
N SER A 324 6.30 -5.52 23.93
CA SER A 324 7.69 -5.47 23.47
C SER A 324 8.08 -4.10 22.92
N THR A 325 7.14 -3.43 22.25
CA THR A 325 7.22 -2.05 21.76
C THR A 325 7.48 -1.04 22.89
N SER A 326 6.78 -1.16 24.03
CA SER A 326 6.97 -0.29 25.19
C SER A 326 8.35 -0.46 25.82
N VAL A 327 8.82 -1.71 25.96
CA VAL A 327 10.16 -2.04 26.47
C VAL A 327 11.25 -1.41 25.58
N ILE A 328 11.09 -1.50 24.27
CA ILE A 328 12.04 -0.91 23.31
C ILE A 328 12.04 0.61 23.41
N VAL A 329 10.88 1.27 23.54
CA VAL A 329 10.80 2.73 23.69
C VAL A 329 11.50 3.21 24.96
N GLU A 330 11.27 2.55 26.09
CA GLU A 330 11.92 2.89 27.36
C GLU A 330 13.44 2.76 27.26
N LEU A 331 13.93 1.67 26.68
CA LEU A 331 15.35 1.46 26.47
C LEU A 331 15.95 2.50 25.52
N LEU A 332 15.29 2.81 24.41
CA LEU A 332 15.76 3.82 23.47
C LEU A 332 15.84 5.20 24.13
N ARG A 333 14.84 5.60 24.93
CA ARG A 333 14.88 6.88 25.65
C ARG A 333 16.03 6.99 26.65
N ASN A 334 16.43 5.87 27.25
CA ASN A 334 17.51 5.85 28.25
C ASN A 334 18.90 5.70 27.64
N SER A 335 19.02 4.93 26.55
CA SER A 335 20.31 4.49 26.01
C SER A 335 20.69 5.13 24.68
N TYR A 336 19.72 5.56 23.87
CA TYR A 336 20.01 6.21 22.59
C TYR A 336 20.43 7.65 22.82
N LYS A 337 21.67 7.98 22.45
CA LYS A 337 22.24 9.33 22.63
C LYS A 337 21.99 10.27 21.44
N GLY A 338 21.31 9.80 20.40
CA GLY A 338 21.03 10.61 19.22
C GLY A 338 19.91 11.64 19.46
N SER A 339 19.72 12.52 18.48
CA SER A 339 18.79 13.66 18.58
C SER A 339 17.37 13.36 18.09
N LEU A 340 17.01 12.10 17.85
CA LEU A 340 15.69 11.73 17.34
C LEU A 340 14.69 11.57 18.48
N ASP A 341 13.51 12.16 18.31
CA ASP A 341 12.41 11.98 19.25
C ASP A 341 11.84 10.55 19.14
N VAL A 342 11.78 9.83 20.27
CA VAL A 342 11.31 8.44 20.33
C VAL A 342 9.80 8.38 20.57
N LEU A 343 9.08 7.89 19.58
CA LEU A 343 7.62 7.80 19.54
C LEU A 343 7.16 6.35 19.63
N LEU A 344 6.01 6.15 20.24
CA LEU A 344 5.30 4.86 20.28
C LEU A 344 4.03 4.95 19.44
N LEU A 345 3.78 3.92 18.63
CA LEU A 345 2.49 3.70 17.98
C LEU A 345 2.08 2.24 18.10
N GLU A 346 1.02 1.98 18.85
CA GLU A 346 0.41 0.65 19.00
C GLU A 346 -1.06 0.69 18.58
N GLU A 347 -1.62 -0.47 18.22
CA GLU A 347 -3.02 -0.61 17.81
C GLU A 347 -4.01 -0.16 18.87
N ASP A 348 -3.70 -0.38 20.15
CA ASP A 348 -4.59 -0.13 21.29
C ASP A 348 -4.48 1.30 21.84
N MET A 349 -3.55 2.12 21.33
CA MET A 349 -3.43 3.53 21.76
C MET A 349 -4.71 4.30 21.43
N ASN A 350 -5.19 5.15 22.34
CA ASN A 350 -6.34 5.99 22.01
C ASN A 350 -5.99 7.03 20.91
N PHE A 351 -6.99 7.49 20.16
CA PHE A 351 -6.77 8.39 19.02
C PHE A 351 -6.05 9.68 19.38
N ASN A 352 -6.45 10.30 20.48
CA ASN A 352 -5.94 11.61 20.87
C ASN A 352 -4.46 11.51 21.23
N ALA A 353 -4.06 10.41 21.90
CA ALA A 353 -2.66 10.10 22.17
C ALA A 353 -1.89 9.87 20.87
N ARG A 354 -2.42 9.10 19.91
CA ARG A 354 -1.78 8.93 18.59
C ARG A 354 -1.59 10.28 17.90
N ALA A 355 -2.64 11.08 17.76
CA ALA A 355 -2.60 12.37 17.07
C ALA A 355 -1.64 13.36 17.74
N ALA A 356 -1.59 13.39 19.07
CA ALA A 356 -0.66 14.21 19.84
C ALA A 356 0.80 13.82 19.55
N SER A 357 1.14 12.52 19.65
CA SER A 357 2.50 12.00 19.42
C SER A 357 3.10 12.42 18.07
N PHE A 358 2.27 12.63 17.04
CA PHE A 358 2.75 13.02 15.70
C PHE A 358 2.67 14.51 15.42
N SER A 359 1.79 15.25 16.11
CA SER A 359 1.72 16.71 15.95
C SER A 359 2.98 17.42 16.43
N GLU A 360 3.66 16.84 17.43
CA GLU A 360 4.89 17.36 18.03
C GLU A 360 6.14 17.15 17.14
N VAL A 361 6.04 16.28 16.14
CA VAL A 361 7.19 15.76 15.38
C VAL A 361 7.33 16.41 14.00
N LYS A 362 6.33 17.18 13.57
CA LYS A 362 6.34 17.87 12.27
C LYS A 362 7.53 18.84 12.17
N GLY A 363 8.54 18.45 11.41
CA GLY A 363 9.74 19.26 11.14
C GLY A 363 10.97 18.91 11.96
N ARG A 364 10.93 17.86 12.80
CA ARG A 364 12.09 17.31 13.53
C ARG A 364 12.34 15.85 13.14
N GLY A 365 13.57 15.37 13.35
CA GLY A 365 13.90 13.96 13.15
C GLY A 365 13.21 13.09 14.21
N PHE A 366 12.72 11.92 13.81
CA PHE A 366 11.98 11.04 14.70
C PHE A 366 12.33 9.56 14.53
N MET A 367 12.10 8.80 15.60
CA MET A 367 12.20 7.36 15.63
C MET A 367 10.89 6.77 16.13
N LEU A 368 10.15 6.12 15.24
CA LEU A 368 8.85 5.53 15.56
C LEU A 368 8.99 4.05 15.86
N VAL A 369 8.63 3.63 17.06
CA VAL A 369 8.50 2.20 17.41
C VAL A 369 7.05 1.77 17.24
N SER A 370 6.80 0.76 16.41
CA SER A 370 5.43 0.31 16.10
C SER A 370 5.32 -1.16 15.70
N THR A 371 4.10 -1.69 15.73
CA THR A 371 3.74 -2.95 15.07
C THR A 371 3.41 -2.72 13.60
N ASP A 372 2.86 -3.72 12.91
CA ASP A 372 2.46 -3.63 11.51
C ASP A 372 1.35 -2.60 11.22
N ILE A 373 0.76 -1.97 12.23
CA ILE A 373 -0.18 -0.87 12.03
C ILE A 373 0.48 0.36 11.37
N ALA A 374 1.77 0.63 11.61
CA ALA A 374 2.48 1.72 10.96
C ALA A 374 2.85 1.42 9.49
N SER A 375 2.84 0.13 9.09
CA SER A 375 3.22 -0.26 7.74
C SER A 375 2.11 -0.01 6.72
N ARG A 376 0.87 0.24 7.17
CA ARG A 376 -0.34 0.33 6.34
C ARG A 376 -1.18 1.56 6.68
N GLY A 377 -1.68 2.27 5.66
CA GLY A 377 -2.61 3.39 5.87
C GLY A 377 -2.15 4.60 6.69
N PHE A 378 -0.96 4.59 7.30
CA PHE A 378 -0.50 5.72 8.11
C PHE A 378 0.08 6.82 7.24
N ASP A 379 -0.28 8.09 7.50
CA ASP A 379 0.31 9.28 6.85
C ASP A 379 1.59 9.68 7.59
N LEU A 380 2.60 8.80 7.54
CA LEU A 380 3.92 9.11 8.08
C LEU A 380 4.70 9.88 7.00
N PRO A 381 5.45 10.93 7.40
CA PRO A 381 6.51 11.44 6.56
C PRO A 381 7.39 10.27 6.12
N GLN A 382 7.85 10.29 4.86
CA GLN A 382 8.79 9.29 4.38
C GLN A 382 9.99 9.21 5.34
N THR A 383 10.33 7.98 5.75
CA THR A 383 11.48 7.76 6.63
C THR A 383 12.73 7.42 5.84
N SER A 384 13.89 7.75 6.40
CA SER A 384 15.16 7.34 5.81
C SER A 384 15.40 5.84 6.02
N HIS A 385 15.15 5.35 7.24
CA HIS A 385 15.51 4.00 7.65
C HIS A 385 14.30 3.21 8.14
N ILE A 386 14.29 1.92 7.87
CA ILE A 386 13.37 0.95 8.46
C ILE A 386 14.20 -0.13 9.15
N TYR A 387 13.92 -0.37 10.42
CA TYR A 387 14.50 -1.47 11.18
C TYR A 387 13.42 -2.49 11.51
N ASN A 388 13.51 -3.68 10.92
CA ASN A 388 12.70 -4.82 11.35
C ASN A 388 13.39 -5.45 12.56
N PHE A 389 13.01 -5.03 13.77
CA PHE A 389 13.52 -5.61 15.01
C PHE A 389 13.09 -7.08 15.14
N ASP A 390 11.86 -7.37 14.71
CA ASP A 390 11.38 -8.72 14.46
C ASP A 390 11.11 -8.91 12.97
N LEU A 391 11.53 -10.05 12.43
CA LEU A 391 11.22 -10.45 11.05
C LEU A 391 9.69 -10.44 10.84
N PRO A 392 9.17 -9.78 9.78
CA PRO A 392 7.75 -9.81 9.47
C PRO A 392 7.26 -11.25 9.21
N LYS A 393 5.97 -11.50 9.49
CA LYS A 393 5.36 -12.83 9.36
C LYS A 393 5.28 -13.30 7.90
N THR A 394 5.15 -12.36 6.96
CA THR A 394 4.96 -12.65 5.53
C THR A 394 5.79 -11.71 4.65
N ALA A 395 6.05 -12.14 3.41
CA ALA A 395 6.68 -11.30 2.39
C ALA A 395 5.86 -10.03 2.14
N THR A 396 4.53 -10.14 2.10
CA THR A 396 3.63 -8.99 1.96
C THR A 396 3.84 -7.98 3.08
N ASP A 397 3.97 -8.40 4.34
CA ASP A 397 4.24 -7.48 5.45
C ASP A 397 5.61 -6.81 5.30
N TYR A 398 6.64 -7.54 4.85
CA TYR A 398 7.94 -6.96 4.52
C TYR A 398 7.84 -5.85 3.48
N LEU A 399 7.12 -6.12 2.38
CA LEU A 399 6.87 -5.16 1.29
C LEU A 399 6.21 -3.88 1.82
N HIS A 400 5.20 -4.00 2.69
CA HIS A 400 4.51 -2.84 3.27
C HIS A 400 5.39 -2.03 4.22
N ARG A 401 6.20 -2.70 5.04
CA ARG A 401 7.18 -2.05 5.93
C ARG A 401 8.24 -1.30 5.12
N ALA A 402 8.83 -1.96 4.13
CA ALA A 402 9.82 -1.37 3.23
C ALA A 402 9.25 -0.19 2.43
N GLY A 403 7.98 -0.27 2.02
CA GLY A 403 7.27 0.81 1.35
C GLY A 403 7.03 2.07 2.19
N ARG A 404 7.54 2.15 3.43
CA ARG A 404 7.55 3.38 4.26
C ARG A 404 8.79 4.26 4.04
N THR A 405 9.79 3.72 3.36
CA THR A 405 10.99 4.43 2.89
C THR A 405 11.05 4.39 1.35
N GLY A 406 11.91 5.20 0.74
CA GLY A 406 12.16 5.18 -0.71
C GLY A 406 10.98 5.54 -1.63
N ARG A 407 10.02 6.37 -1.20
CA ARG A 407 8.84 6.76 -2.02
C ARG A 407 9.10 7.83 -3.07
N GLU A 408 10.12 8.68 -2.88
CA GLU A 408 10.49 9.68 -3.88
C GLU A 408 11.48 9.13 -4.92
N PRO A 409 11.19 9.29 -6.23
CA PRO A 409 12.04 8.77 -7.30
C PRO A 409 13.40 9.49 -7.44
N PHE A 410 13.63 10.61 -6.74
CA PHE A 410 14.82 11.46 -6.95
C PHE A 410 15.54 11.90 -5.66
N SER A 411 15.17 11.36 -4.50
CA SER A 411 15.89 11.64 -3.26
C SER A 411 17.16 10.79 -3.20
N ARG A 412 18.34 11.43 -3.34
CA ARG A 412 19.68 10.85 -3.07
C ARG A 412 19.92 10.49 -1.59
N LEU A 413 18.88 10.45 -0.75
CA LEU A 413 19.02 9.98 0.62
C LEU A 413 19.27 8.47 0.59
N GLU A 414 20.23 7.99 1.39
CA GLU A 414 20.47 6.58 1.63
C GLU A 414 19.26 6.00 2.37
N CYS A 415 18.29 5.50 1.61
CA CYS A 415 17.14 4.77 2.13
C CYS A 415 17.53 3.31 2.35
N SER A 416 17.33 2.79 3.56
CA SER A 416 17.66 1.40 3.87
C SER A 416 16.59 0.69 4.70
N VAL A 417 16.53 -0.63 4.52
CA VAL A 417 15.73 -1.55 5.32
C VAL A 417 16.67 -2.59 5.92
N THR A 418 16.89 -2.50 7.22
CA THR A 418 17.74 -3.44 7.96
C THR A 418 16.87 -4.39 8.78
N THR A 419 17.09 -5.70 8.63
CA THR A 419 16.29 -6.74 9.30
C THR A 419 17.13 -7.57 10.25
N LEU A 420 16.73 -7.60 11.52
CA LEU A 420 17.38 -8.42 12.53
C LEU A 420 16.73 -9.80 12.50
N ILE A 421 17.55 -10.84 12.30
CA ILE A 421 17.09 -12.23 12.20
C ILE A 421 17.92 -13.12 13.12
N THR A 422 17.34 -14.24 13.55
CA THR A 422 18.10 -15.38 14.08
C THR A 422 18.56 -16.29 12.93
N GLU A 423 19.49 -17.21 13.20
CA GLU A 423 19.93 -18.22 12.22
C GLU A 423 18.74 -18.98 11.61
N ASP A 424 17.81 -19.45 12.47
CA ASP A 424 16.60 -20.16 12.06
C ASP A 424 15.63 -19.30 11.24
N GLU A 425 15.77 -17.99 11.22
CA GLU A 425 14.89 -17.08 10.47
C GLU A 425 15.46 -16.75 9.08
N HIS A 426 16.72 -17.14 8.79
CA HIS A 426 17.39 -16.84 7.52
C HIS A 426 16.67 -17.44 6.32
N PHE A 427 16.20 -18.69 6.42
CA PHE A 427 15.45 -19.34 5.35
C PHE A 427 14.12 -18.62 5.04
N VAL A 428 13.50 -18.00 6.06
CA VAL A 428 12.26 -17.23 5.88
C VAL A 428 12.55 -15.94 5.13
N LEU A 429 13.64 -15.24 5.47
CA LEU A 429 14.08 -14.05 4.75
C LEU A 429 14.48 -14.38 3.29
N GLN A 430 15.14 -15.51 3.05
CA GLN A 430 15.45 -15.99 1.69
C GLN A 430 14.16 -16.24 0.87
N ARG A 431 13.12 -16.80 1.50
CA ARG A 431 11.82 -16.94 0.84
C ARG A 431 11.23 -15.57 0.46
N PHE A 432 11.35 -14.56 1.34
CA PHE A 432 10.89 -13.19 1.01
C PHE A 432 11.66 -12.62 -0.17
N GLN A 433 13.00 -12.77 -0.20
CA GLN A 433 13.86 -12.34 -1.32
C GLN A 433 13.41 -12.95 -2.65
N ASN A 434 13.09 -14.25 -2.68
CA ASN A 434 12.63 -14.93 -3.88
C ASN A 434 11.22 -14.48 -4.31
N GLU A 435 10.30 -14.32 -3.36
CA GLU A 435 8.90 -13.93 -3.63
C GLU A 435 8.80 -12.49 -4.13
N LEU A 436 9.57 -11.58 -3.53
CA LEU A 436 9.57 -10.14 -3.85
C LEU A 436 10.68 -9.72 -4.81
N LYS A 437 11.54 -10.65 -5.23
CA LYS A 437 12.64 -10.43 -6.19
C LYS A 437 13.57 -9.28 -5.79
N PHE A 438 14.05 -9.31 -4.55
CA PHE A 438 15.05 -8.36 -4.03
C PHE A 438 16.21 -9.13 -3.39
N HIS A 439 17.32 -8.43 -3.14
CA HIS A 439 18.50 -8.99 -2.52
C HIS A 439 18.81 -8.24 -1.22
N CYS A 440 19.15 -8.97 -0.16
CA CYS A 440 19.66 -8.40 1.08
C CYS A 440 21.17 -8.64 1.22
N GLU A 441 21.89 -7.58 1.60
CA GLU A 441 23.29 -7.65 2.03
C GLU A 441 23.38 -8.11 3.50
N GLU A 442 24.29 -9.04 3.80
CA GLU A 442 24.59 -9.42 5.19
C GLU A 442 25.51 -8.40 5.84
N LEU A 443 25.17 -7.96 7.04
CA LEU A 443 26.04 -7.18 7.90
C LEU A 443 26.53 -8.05 9.05
N HIS A 444 27.81 -8.40 9.04
CA HIS A 444 28.42 -9.21 10.09
C HIS A 444 28.58 -8.42 11.39
N LEU A 445 28.22 -9.04 12.52
CA LEU A 445 28.31 -8.43 13.87
C LEU A 445 29.71 -7.91 14.21
N GLU A 446 30.76 -8.62 13.78
CA GLU A 446 32.17 -8.26 14.03
C GLU A 446 32.54 -6.89 13.43
N SER A 447 31.92 -6.52 12.32
CA SER A 447 32.10 -5.21 11.68
C SER A 447 31.37 -4.06 12.40
N MET A 448 30.50 -4.37 13.37
CA MET A 448 29.70 -3.36 14.09
C MET A 448 30.33 -2.92 15.40
N PHE A 449 31.09 -3.80 16.07
CA PHE A 449 31.69 -3.53 17.38
C PHE A 449 33.14 -3.00 17.30
N THR A 450 33.71 -2.92 16.10
CA THR A 450 35.10 -2.48 15.86
C THR A 450 35.29 -0.96 15.86
N LEU A 451 34.22 -0.17 16.01
CA LEU A 451 34.28 1.31 16.05
C LEU A 451 34.31 1.91 17.47
N THR A 452 34.40 1.08 18.52
CA THR A 452 34.47 1.53 19.93
C THR A 452 35.74 1.06 20.64
N SER A 453 36.90 1.27 20.02
CA SER A 453 38.22 1.14 20.67
C SER A 453 39.01 2.42 20.59
#